data_AF-A0A261BXE2-F1
#
_entry.id   AF-A0A261BXE2-F1
#
_cell.length_a   1.000
_cell.length_b   1.000
_cell.length_c   1.000
_cell.angle_alpha   90.00
_cell.angle_beta   90.00
_cell.angle_gamma   90.00
#
_symmetry.space_group_name_H-M   'P 1'
#
loop_
_entity.id
_entity.type
_entity.pdbx_description
1 polymer ?
#
loop_
_entity_poly.entity_id
_entity_poly.type
_entity_poly.pdbx_seq_one_letter_code
_entity_poly.pdbx_strand_id
1 'polypeptide(L)'
;MTSNAPKFRLLHLPRLALENVLRNFNDGNLVMFSLCSKRCSLVVKSFRHGFTGIQVTLSCNAVCFTLSDKDIQQESFVIRKGVQSNINRFLILDGWAIWMRKGSPNTRSIFNKRNWVLDVKALIDHLVEIFHVHFETVKFFLDDFHNYRNFVQCFPKCDNLIISGGRQISDEDITYVKEHVEHKHFSNLIQRF
;
A
#
# COMPACT_ATOMS: atom_id res chain seq x y z
N MET A 1 -18.73 -32.78 -8.77
CA MET A 1 -17.55 -33.55 -9.23
C MET A 1 -16.31 -32.96 -8.57
N THR A 2 -15.75 -33.63 -7.56
CA THR A 2 -14.48 -33.23 -6.96
C THR A 2 -13.34 -33.78 -7.83
N SER A 3 -12.50 -32.89 -8.36
CA SER A 3 -11.31 -33.28 -9.12
C SER A 3 -10.37 -34.12 -8.25
N ASN A 4 -9.98 -35.31 -8.73
CA ASN A 4 -8.99 -36.19 -8.11
C ASN A 4 -7.54 -35.78 -8.45
N ALA A 5 -7.33 -34.63 -9.07
CA ALA A 5 -5.98 -34.14 -9.33
C ALA A 5 -5.25 -33.84 -8.01
N PRO A 6 -3.98 -34.25 -7.87
CA PRO A 6 -3.20 -33.94 -6.68
C PRO A 6 -3.12 -32.43 -6.49
N LYS A 7 -3.48 -31.96 -5.28
CA LYS A 7 -3.42 -30.53 -4.94
C LYS A 7 -1.96 -30.08 -4.95
N PHE A 8 -1.62 -29.15 -5.85
CA PHE A 8 -0.31 -28.52 -5.87
C PHE A 8 -0.07 -27.72 -4.58
N ARG A 9 0.97 -28.09 -3.83
CA ARG A 9 1.28 -27.48 -2.55
C ARG A 9 2.42 -26.48 -2.70
N LEU A 10 2.10 -25.26 -3.15
CA LEU A 10 3.08 -24.19 -3.38
C LEU A 10 4.09 -24.00 -2.22
N LEU A 11 3.60 -23.97 -0.98
CA LEU A 11 4.44 -23.75 0.21
C LEU A 11 5.31 -24.97 0.63
N HIS A 12 5.19 -26.11 -0.07
CA HIS A 12 6.03 -27.29 0.14
C HIS A 12 7.12 -27.43 -0.94
N LEU A 13 7.20 -26.49 -1.87
CA LEU A 13 8.28 -26.47 -2.85
C LEU A 13 9.64 -26.25 -2.16
N PRO A 14 10.73 -26.84 -2.70
CA PRO A 14 12.08 -26.47 -2.32
C PRO A 14 12.32 -24.96 -2.47
N ARG A 15 13.20 -24.39 -1.64
CA ARG A 15 13.46 -22.95 -1.57
C ARG A 15 13.70 -22.31 -2.94
N LEU A 16 14.55 -22.91 -3.77
CA LEU A 16 14.89 -22.39 -5.11
C LEU A 16 13.67 -22.38 -6.05
N ALA A 17 12.84 -23.43 -6.02
CA ALA A 17 11.64 -23.48 -6.84
C ALA A 17 10.61 -22.44 -6.36
N LEU A 18 10.48 -22.25 -5.04
CA LEU A 18 9.61 -21.23 -4.47
C LEU A 18 10.07 -19.82 -4.84
N GLU A 19 11.37 -19.56 -4.78
CA GLU A 19 11.97 -18.30 -5.22
C GLU A 19 11.65 -18.00 -6.69
N ASN A 20 11.83 -18.99 -7.56
CA ASN A 20 11.53 -18.84 -8.98
C ASN A 20 10.05 -18.54 -9.23
N VAL A 21 9.13 -19.17 -8.48
CA VAL A 21 7.70 -18.85 -8.59
C VAL A 21 7.44 -17.40 -8.17
N LEU A 22 7.99 -16.95 -7.05
CA LEU A 22 7.77 -15.59 -6.55
C LEU A 22 8.42 -14.52 -7.43
N ARG A 23 9.56 -14.79 -8.06
CA ARG A 23 10.18 -13.90 -9.05
C ARG A 23 9.30 -13.68 -10.30
N ASN A 24 8.38 -14.59 -10.58
CA ASN A 24 7.42 -14.46 -11.68
C ASN A 24 6.10 -13.79 -11.22
N PHE A 25 5.97 -13.42 -9.95
CA PHE A 25 4.84 -12.63 -9.48
C PHE A 25 5.11 -11.16 -9.73
N ASN A 26 4.10 -10.43 -10.21
CA ASN A 26 4.14 -8.98 -10.12
C ASN A 26 3.99 -8.52 -8.66
N ASP A 27 4.29 -7.25 -8.41
CA ASP A 27 4.12 -6.57 -7.13
C ASP A 27 2.72 -6.79 -6.51
N GLY A 28 1.67 -6.68 -7.31
CA GLY A 28 0.29 -7.03 -7.00
C GLY A 28 0.15 -8.38 -6.31
N ASN A 29 0.66 -9.42 -6.98
CA ASN A 29 0.56 -10.80 -6.55
C ASN A 29 1.46 -11.09 -5.33
N LEU A 30 2.62 -10.44 -5.21
CA LEU A 30 3.50 -10.58 -4.04
C LEU A 30 2.83 -10.04 -2.77
N VAL A 31 2.28 -8.83 -2.82
CA VAL A 31 1.54 -8.24 -1.69
C VAL A 31 0.36 -9.13 -1.34
N MET A 32 -0.44 -9.53 -2.33
CA MET A 32 -1.59 -10.42 -2.12
C MET A 32 -1.21 -11.74 -1.46
N PHE A 33 -0.13 -12.36 -1.93
CA PHE A 33 0.34 -13.61 -1.39
C PHE A 33 0.81 -13.44 0.05
N SER A 34 1.54 -12.36 0.35
CA SER A 34 1.99 -12.05 1.71
C SER A 34 0.84 -11.89 2.72
N LEU A 35 -0.33 -11.44 2.26
CA LEU A 35 -1.54 -11.23 3.09
C LEU A 35 -2.42 -12.48 3.24
N CYS A 36 -2.05 -13.61 2.62
CA CYS A 36 -2.85 -14.85 2.72
C CYS A 36 -2.68 -15.56 4.06
N SER A 37 -1.50 -15.53 4.66
CA SER A 37 -1.21 -16.13 5.97
C SER A 37 0.15 -15.69 6.49
N LYS A 38 0.40 -15.89 7.80
CA LYS A 38 1.73 -15.69 8.41
C LYS A 38 2.84 -16.50 7.73
N ARG A 39 2.54 -17.70 7.19
CA ARG A 39 3.54 -18.49 6.47
C ARG A 39 3.87 -17.86 5.11
N CYS A 40 2.86 -17.34 4.41
CA CYS A 40 3.10 -16.64 3.14
C CYS A 40 3.88 -15.35 3.36
N SER A 41 3.57 -14.59 4.42
CA SER A 41 4.30 -13.36 4.76
C SER A 41 5.78 -13.66 5.02
N LEU A 42 6.10 -14.67 5.83
CA LEU A 42 7.48 -15.10 6.08
C LEU A 42 8.20 -15.57 4.81
N VAL A 43 7.49 -16.28 3.93
CA VAL A 43 8.04 -16.72 2.65
C VAL A 43 8.40 -15.53 1.77
N VAL A 44 7.49 -14.57 1.57
CA VAL A 44 7.77 -13.36 0.77
C VAL A 44 8.93 -12.59 1.40
N LYS A 45 8.89 -12.34 2.70
CA LYS A 45 9.96 -11.63 3.44
C LYS A 45 11.34 -12.28 3.28
N SER A 46 11.42 -13.59 3.06
CA SER A 46 12.69 -14.31 2.96
C SER A 46 13.45 -14.12 1.64
N PHE A 47 12.85 -13.44 0.65
CA PHE A 47 13.43 -13.16 -0.66
C PHE A 47 13.56 -11.65 -0.91
N ARG A 48 14.51 -11.27 -1.77
CA ARG A 48 14.66 -9.89 -2.24
C ARG A 48 13.84 -9.72 -3.51
N HIS A 49 12.98 -8.70 -3.54
CA HIS A 49 12.01 -8.47 -4.62
C HIS A 49 12.39 -7.32 -5.57
N GLY A 50 13.52 -6.64 -5.35
CA GLY A 50 14.00 -5.58 -6.23
C GLY A 50 13.40 -4.19 -5.99
N PHE A 51 12.33 -4.08 -5.18
CA PHE A 51 11.70 -2.81 -4.85
C PHE A 51 12.68 -1.82 -4.20
N THR A 52 12.58 -0.56 -4.63
CA THR A 52 13.44 0.53 -4.14
C THR A 52 12.76 1.37 -3.08
N GLY A 53 11.43 1.43 -3.08
CA GLY A 53 10.66 2.29 -2.18
C GLY A 53 9.16 2.08 -2.24
N ILE A 54 8.44 2.87 -1.45
CA ILE A 54 6.98 2.99 -1.47
C ILE A 54 6.63 4.42 -1.88
N GLN A 55 5.72 4.55 -2.84
CA GLN A 55 5.07 5.83 -3.14
C GLN A 55 3.66 5.82 -2.59
N VAL A 56 3.28 6.91 -1.92
CA VAL A 56 1.99 7.06 -1.28
C VAL A 56 1.33 8.34 -1.74
N THR A 57 0.05 8.25 -2.10
CA THR A 57 -0.81 9.42 -2.31
C THR A 57 -2.03 9.33 -1.41
N LEU A 58 -2.16 10.31 -0.53
CA LEU A 58 -3.22 10.41 0.47
C LEU A 58 -4.18 11.52 0.06
N SER A 59 -5.49 11.22 0.03
CA SER A 59 -6.58 12.14 -0.35
C SER A 59 -7.77 11.95 0.57
N CYS A 60 -8.73 12.89 0.58
CA CYS A 60 -9.89 12.88 1.48
C CYS A 60 -10.72 11.58 1.47
N ASN A 61 -10.67 10.82 0.37
CA ASN A 61 -11.48 9.62 0.16
C ASN A 61 -10.67 8.34 -0.06
N ALA A 62 -9.35 8.43 -0.22
CA ALA A 62 -8.53 7.26 -0.52
C ALA A 62 -7.06 7.46 -0.18
N VAL A 63 -6.39 6.36 0.15
CA VAL A 63 -4.93 6.27 0.19
C VAL A 63 -4.49 5.28 -0.87
N CYS A 64 -3.63 5.74 -1.78
CA CYS A 64 -3.04 4.96 -2.84
C CYS A 64 -1.57 4.65 -2.50
N PHE A 65 -1.15 3.42 -2.76
CA PHE A 65 0.22 2.95 -2.57
C PHE A 65 0.70 2.22 -3.83
N THR A 66 1.95 2.45 -4.20
CA THR A 66 2.67 1.64 -5.19
C THR A 66 4.03 1.27 -4.64
N LEU A 67 4.49 0.07 -5.00
CA LEU A 67 5.87 -0.33 -4.76
C LEU A 67 6.70 0.14 -5.95
N SER A 68 7.72 0.95 -5.67
CA SER A 68 8.64 1.43 -6.69
C SER A 68 9.57 0.31 -7.11
N ASP A 69 9.65 0.07 -8.40
CA ASP A 69 10.65 -0.79 -9.04
C ASP A 69 11.10 -0.12 -10.35
N LYS A 70 12.14 -0.67 -10.98
CA LYS A 70 12.65 -0.29 -12.30
C LYS A 70 11.66 -0.61 -13.43
N ASP A 71 10.66 -1.45 -13.18
CA ASP A 71 9.65 -1.84 -14.16
C ASP A 71 8.42 -0.91 -14.17
N ILE A 72 7.82 -0.75 -15.36
CA ILE A 72 6.79 0.26 -15.67
C ILE A 72 5.37 -0.19 -15.23
N GLN A 73 5.15 -1.50 -15.03
CA GLN A 73 3.82 -2.03 -14.71
C GLN A 73 3.63 -2.27 -13.19
N GLN A 74 3.42 -1.18 -12.46
CA GLN A 74 3.13 -1.22 -11.02
C GLN A 74 1.63 -1.40 -10.77
N GLU A 75 1.27 -2.29 -9.84
CA GLU A 75 -0.08 -2.39 -9.29
C GLU A 75 -0.26 -1.38 -8.15
N SER A 76 -1.28 -0.53 -8.28
CA SER A 76 -1.68 0.42 -7.26
C SER A 76 -2.65 -0.21 -6.26
N PHE A 77 -2.36 -0.09 -4.97
CA PHE A 77 -3.25 -0.50 -3.89
C PHE A 77 -3.97 0.71 -3.35
N VAL A 78 -5.31 0.66 -3.31
CA VAL A 78 -6.14 1.81 -2.92
C VAL A 78 -7.02 1.43 -1.74
N ILE A 79 -6.74 1.98 -0.57
CA ILE A 79 -7.64 1.90 0.59
C ILE A 79 -8.64 3.05 0.46
N ARG A 80 -9.90 2.72 0.19
CA ARG A 80 -10.97 3.72 0.07
C ARG A 80 -11.69 3.93 1.40
N LYS A 81 -12.07 5.19 1.69
CA LYS A 81 -12.95 5.53 2.79
C LYS A 81 -14.37 5.03 2.49
N GLY A 82 -14.92 4.21 3.40
CA GLY A 82 -16.28 3.64 3.27
C GLY A 82 -16.32 2.16 2.87
N VAL A 83 -17.52 1.57 2.97
CA VAL A 83 -17.75 0.13 2.72
C VAL A 83 -18.36 -0.06 1.34
N GLN A 84 -17.79 -0.96 0.51
CA GLN A 84 -18.38 -1.32 -0.78
C GLN A 84 -19.10 -2.68 -0.70
N SER A 85 -20.26 -2.79 -1.36
CA SER A 85 -21.19 -3.91 -1.27
C SER A 85 -20.79 -5.17 -2.06
N ASN A 86 -19.80 -5.09 -2.95
CA ASN A 86 -19.41 -6.19 -3.83
C ASN A 86 -17.97 -6.64 -3.55
N ILE A 87 -17.84 -7.60 -2.64
CA ILE A 87 -16.58 -8.15 -2.12
C ILE A 87 -16.19 -9.40 -2.92
N ASN A 88 -14.95 -9.46 -3.41
CA ASN A 88 -14.48 -10.60 -4.21
C ASN A 88 -13.57 -11.57 -3.45
N ARG A 89 -12.80 -11.09 -2.45
CA ARG A 89 -11.83 -11.91 -1.68
C ARG A 89 -11.66 -11.37 -0.26
N PHE A 90 -11.37 -12.26 0.68
CA PHE A 90 -10.91 -11.92 2.03
C PHE A 90 -9.41 -12.26 2.16
N LEU A 91 -8.65 -11.42 2.85
CA LEU A 91 -7.24 -11.63 3.21
C LEU A 91 -7.04 -11.31 4.69
N ILE A 92 -5.85 -11.59 5.24
CA ILE A 92 -5.53 -11.29 6.63
C ILE A 92 -4.46 -10.20 6.70
N LEU A 93 -4.79 -9.11 7.37
CA LEU A 93 -3.88 -8.01 7.70
C LEU A 93 -3.90 -7.79 9.21
N ASP A 94 -2.76 -7.94 9.87
CA ASP A 94 -2.63 -7.84 11.33
C ASP A 94 -3.65 -8.71 12.11
N GLY A 95 -3.93 -9.91 11.60
CA GLY A 95 -4.92 -10.82 12.18
C GLY A 95 -6.39 -10.51 11.85
N TRP A 96 -6.65 -9.42 11.10
CA TRP A 96 -8.00 -9.00 10.71
C TRP A 96 -8.31 -9.36 9.26
N ALA A 97 -9.57 -9.74 9.02
CA ALA A 97 -10.05 -9.93 7.67
C ALA A 97 -10.20 -8.58 6.95
N ILE A 98 -9.52 -8.43 5.80
CA ILE A 98 -9.71 -7.30 4.89
C ILE A 98 -10.33 -7.79 3.58
N TRP A 99 -11.07 -6.92 2.91
CA TRP A 99 -11.71 -7.25 1.64
C TRP A 99 -11.00 -6.57 0.50
N MET A 100 -10.76 -7.33 -0.57
CA MET A 100 -10.11 -6.78 -1.75
C MET A 100 -10.92 -7.02 -3.03
N ARG A 101 -10.89 -6.01 -3.90
CA ARG A 101 -11.50 -6.04 -5.22
C ARG A 101 -10.47 -5.63 -6.27
N LYS A 102 -10.47 -6.32 -7.41
CA LYS A 102 -9.77 -5.84 -8.61
C LYS A 102 -10.56 -4.66 -9.19
N GLY A 103 -9.91 -3.49 -9.25
CA GLY A 103 -10.47 -2.26 -9.79
C GLY A 103 -10.24 -2.12 -11.29
N SER A 104 -9.90 -0.89 -11.72
CA SER A 104 -9.34 -0.58 -13.04
C SER A 104 -8.06 -1.39 -13.32
N PRO A 105 -7.57 -1.41 -14.57
CA PRO A 105 -6.28 -2.04 -14.88
C PRO A 105 -5.21 -1.61 -13.87
N ASN A 106 -4.50 -2.58 -13.31
CA ASN A 106 -3.43 -2.39 -12.34
C ASN A 106 -3.84 -1.66 -11.04
N THR A 107 -5.09 -1.79 -10.61
CA THR A 107 -5.53 -1.25 -9.32
C THR A 107 -6.24 -2.30 -8.48
N ARG A 108 -5.89 -2.36 -7.20
CA ARG A 108 -6.50 -3.20 -6.17
C ARG A 108 -7.12 -2.34 -5.09
N SER A 109 -8.45 -2.37 -5.00
CA SER A 109 -9.17 -1.66 -3.95
C SER A 109 -9.26 -2.53 -2.70
N ILE A 110 -8.82 -1.98 -1.57
CA ILE A 110 -8.93 -2.57 -0.25
C ILE A 110 -10.04 -1.84 0.51
N PHE A 111 -10.92 -2.62 1.13
CA PHE A 111 -12.01 -2.13 1.95
C PHE A 111 -11.91 -2.73 3.33
N ASN A 112 -12.21 -1.92 4.34
CA ASN A 112 -12.35 -2.39 5.71
C ASN A 112 -13.56 -1.70 6.37
N LYS A 113 -14.09 -2.33 7.42
CA LYS A 113 -15.24 -1.90 8.23
C LYS A 113 -14.84 -1.17 9.52
N ARG A 114 -13.54 -0.95 9.75
CA ARG A 114 -13.02 -0.41 11.02
C ARG A 114 -12.77 1.09 10.94
N ASN A 115 -11.56 1.50 11.30
CA ASN A 115 -11.06 2.86 11.34
C ASN A 115 -10.03 2.98 10.23
N TRP A 116 -10.34 3.86 9.27
CA TRP A 116 -9.56 4.06 8.07
C TRP A 116 -8.07 4.35 8.33
N VAL A 117 -7.74 5.07 9.41
CA VAL A 117 -6.35 5.39 9.80
C VAL A 117 -5.60 4.14 10.24
N LEU A 118 -6.21 3.30 11.07
CA LEU A 118 -5.59 2.06 11.55
C LEU A 118 -5.33 1.08 10.40
N ASP A 119 -6.24 1.04 9.43
CA ASP A 119 -6.11 0.15 8.27
C ASP A 119 -4.99 0.58 7.34
N VAL A 120 -4.87 1.89 7.12
CA VAL A 120 -3.74 2.48 6.39
C VAL A 120 -2.44 2.16 7.11
N LYS A 121 -2.38 2.36 8.42
CA LYS A 121 -1.19 2.07 9.21
C LYS A 121 -0.80 0.58 9.14
N ALA A 122 -1.75 -0.32 9.34
CA ALA A 122 -1.49 -1.76 9.31
C ALA A 122 -0.96 -2.23 7.95
N LEU A 123 -1.51 -1.71 6.85
CA LEU A 123 -1.02 -2.07 5.51
C LEU A 123 0.39 -1.53 5.28
N ILE A 124 0.65 -0.28 5.68
CA ILE A 124 1.97 0.34 5.60
C ILE A 124 3.00 -0.47 6.38
N ASP A 125 2.71 -0.77 7.65
CA ASP A 125 3.61 -1.50 8.53
C ASP A 125 3.94 -2.87 7.90
N HIS A 126 2.92 -3.55 7.34
CA HIS A 126 3.09 -4.81 6.63
C HIS A 126 3.98 -4.67 5.39
N LEU A 127 3.78 -3.65 4.54
CA LEU A 127 4.61 -3.45 3.35
C LEU A 127 6.07 -3.16 3.71
N VAL A 128 6.31 -2.29 4.68
CA VAL A 128 7.65 -1.96 5.17
C VAL A 128 8.32 -3.20 5.78
N GLU A 129 7.59 -4.00 6.56
CA GLU A 129 8.13 -5.20 7.20
C GLU A 129 8.49 -6.30 6.18
N ILE A 130 7.67 -6.49 5.15
CA ILE A 130 7.81 -7.59 4.19
C ILE A 130 8.84 -7.27 3.11
N PHE A 131 8.82 -6.06 2.58
CA PHE A 131 9.67 -5.69 1.46
C PHE A 131 10.95 -4.97 1.87
N HIS A 132 11.08 -4.60 3.16
CA HIS A 132 12.25 -3.92 3.70
C HIS A 132 12.61 -2.64 2.90
N VAL A 133 11.59 -1.90 2.48
CA VAL A 133 11.69 -0.66 1.71
C VAL A 133 11.35 0.56 2.55
N HIS A 134 11.86 1.72 2.12
CA HIS A 134 11.56 3.02 2.72
C HIS A 134 10.47 3.75 1.91
N PHE A 135 9.93 4.84 2.44
CA PHE A 135 9.05 5.71 1.67
C PHE A 135 9.86 6.61 0.75
N GLU A 136 9.70 6.41 -0.56
CA GLU A 136 10.34 7.25 -1.57
C GLU A 136 9.57 8.57 -1.71
N THR A 137 8.24 8.50 -1.80
CA THR A 137 7.39 9.68 -1.95
C THR A 137 6.15 9.54 -1.09
N VAL A 138 5.84 10.58 -0.32
CA VAL A 138 4.56 10.71 0.39
C VAL A 138 3.91 12.00 -0.08
N LYS A 139 2.76 11.86 -0.73
CA LYS A 139 1.98 12.97 -1.28
C LYS A 139 0.69 13.14 -0.51
N PHE A 140 0.48 14.33 0.04
CA PHE A 140 -0.78 14.77 0.62
C PHE A 140 -1.55 15.61 -0.40
N PHE A 141 -2.74 15.15 -0.77
CA PHE A 141 -3.73 15.90 -1.53
C PHE A 141 -4.79 16.42 -0.56
N LEU A 142 -4.71 17.71 -0.22
CA LEU A 142 -5.43 18.28 0.93
C LEU A 142 -6.81 18.86 0.60
N ASP A 143 -7.24 18.85 -0.66
CA ASP A 143 -8.57 19.33 -1.03
C ASP A 143 -9.67 18.61 -0.23
N ASP A 144 -10.44 19.42 0.50
CA ASP A 144 -11.55 18.98 1.35
C ASP A 144 -11.15 17.87 2.36
N PHE A 145 -9.86 17.79 2.72
CA PHE A 145 -9.33 16.73 3.58
C PHE A 145 -9.12 17.18 5.03
N HIS A 146 -10.19 17.47 5.77
CA HIS A 146 -10.09 18.03 7.12
C HIS A 146 -9.40 17.15 8.18
N ASN A 147 -9.35 15.83 8.00
CA ASN A 147 -8.79 14.88 8.97
C ASN A 147 -7.43 14.29 8.56
N TYR A 148 -6.70 14.95 7.65
CA TYR A 148 -5.39 14.48 7.16
C TYR A 148 -4.36 14.29 8.28
N ARG A 149 -4.42 15.11 9.34
CA ARG A 149 -3.48 15.08 10.47
C ARG A 149 -3.41 13.71 11.15
N ASN A 150 -4.51 12.97 11.15
CA ASN A 150 -4.57 11.62 11.72
C ASN A 150 -3.70 10.60 10.96
N PHE A 151 -3.39 10.87 9.69
CA PHE A 151 -2.60 9.99 8.84
C PHE A 151 -1.10 10.33 8.84
N VAL A 152 -0.73 11.51 9.31
CA VAL A 152 0.66 11.96 9.32
C VAL A 152 1.57 10.98 10.09
N GLN A 153 1.08 10.42 11.19
CA GLN A 153 1.79 9.43 11.99
C GLN A 153 2.04 8.09 11.28
N CYS A 154 1.32 7.81 10.18
CA CYS A 154 1.58 6.62 9.37
C CYS A 154 2.85 6.75 8.51
N PHE A 155 3.39 7.96 8.37
CA PHE A 155 4.51 8.28 7.49
C PHE A 155 5.62 8.99 8.28
N PRO A 156 6.37 8.28 9.15
CA PRO A 156 7.35 8.93 10.00
C PRO A 156 8.49 9.59 9.22
N LYS A 157 8.88 9.01 8.08
CA LYS A 157 9.98 9.49 7.25
C LYS A 157 9.78 9.17 5.76
N CYS A 158 10.13 10.09 4.87
CA CYS A 158 10.22 9.83 3.43
C CYS A 158 11.37 10.58 2.76
N ASP A 159 11.67 10.23 1.51
CA ASP A 159 12.64 10.98 0.72
C ASP A 159 12.00 12.25 0.15
N ASN A 160 10.83 12.13 -0.47
CA ASN A 160 10.10 13.25 -1.07
C ASN A 160 8.75 13.44 -0.39
N LEU A 161 8.55 14.61 0.22
CA LEU A 161 7.26 15.06 0.75
C LEU A 161 6.63 16.04 -0.23
N ILE A 162 5.42 15.70 -0.69
CA ILE A 162 4.67 16.55 -1.63
C ILE A 162 3.34 16.94 -0.99
N ILE A 163 3.05 18.23 -0.97
CA ILE A 163 1.72 18.73 -0.63
C ILE A 163 1.10 19.32 -1.90
N SER A 164 -0.17 19.00 -2.15
CA SER A 164 -0.86 19.45 -3.35
C SER A 164 -2.37 19.60 -3.12
N GLY A 165 -3.00 20.40 -3.97
CA GLY A 165 -4.43 20.68 -3.95
C GLY A 165 -4.83 21.54 -5.13
N GLY A 166 -6.11 21.50 -5.48
CA GLY A 166 -6.77 22.40 -6.43
C GLY A 166 -7.22 23.71 -5.78
N ARG A 167 -7.27 23.79 -4.44
CA ARG A 167 -7.52 25.03 -3.70
C ARG A 167 -6.25 25.55 -3.02
N GLN A 168 -6.29 26.80 -2.59
CA GLN A 168 -5.25 27.36 -1.72
C GLN A 168 -5.21 26.56 -0.41
N ILE A 169 -4.05 25.99 -0.12
CA ILE A 169 -3.77 25.26 1.11
C ILE A 169 -3.25 26.27 2.13
N SER A 170 -3.72 26.17 3.38
CA SER A 170 -3.27 27.08 4.44
C SER A 170 -1.79 26.86 4.76
N ASP A 171 -1.09 27.95 5.11
CA ASP A 171 0.31 27.87 5.55
C ASP A 171 0.44 27.05 6.85
N GLU A 172 -0.59 27.06 7.70
CA GLU A 172 -0.66 26.24 8.90
C GLU A 172 -0.65 24.75 8.56
N ASP A 173 -1.45 24.31 7.60
CA ASP A 173 -1.52 22.90 7.20
C ASP A 173 -0.23 22.43 6.53
N ILE A 174 0.35 23.28 5.68
CA ILE A 174 1.66 23.03 5.07
C ILE A 174 2.73 22.86 6.15
N THR A 175 2.77 23.78 7.12
CA THR A 175 3.74 23.77 8.21
C THR A 175 3.56 22.54 9.08
N TYR A 176 2.32 22.20 9.45
CA TYR A 176 2.01 21.03 10.26
C TYR A 176 2.55 19.73 9.62
N VAL A 177 2.23 19.47 8.35
CA VAL A 177 2.72 18.24 7.67
C VAL A 177 4.24 18.24 7.58
N LYS A 178 4.84 19.39 7.26
CA LYS A 178 6.30 19.53 7.09
C LYS A 178 7.06 19.24 8.39
N GLU A 179 6.54 19.67 9.53
CA GLU A 179 7.18 19.47 10.84
C GLU A 179 7.01 18.05 11.39
N HIS A 180 5.93 17.36 10.99
CA HIS A 180 5.57 16.06 11.56
C HIS A 180 5.96 14.86 10.67
N VAL A 181 6.41 15.09 9.44
CA VAL A 181 6.97 14.06 8.55
C VAL A 181 8.43 14.38 8.28
N GLU A 182 9.36 13.54 8.73
CA GLU A 182 10.78 13.72 8.39
C GLU A 182 10.97 13.52 6.87
N HIS A 183 11.62 14.46 6.19
CA HIS A 183 11.78 14.42 4.73
C HIS A 183 13.14 14.96 4.26
N LYS A 184 13.63 14.46 3.12
CA LYS A 184 14.85 15.00 2.47
C LYS A 184 14.52 16.17 1.56
N HIS A 185 13.42 16.04 0.82
CA HIS A 185 12.97 17.02 -0.16
C HIS A 185 11.49 17.37 0.07
N PHE A 186 11.15 18.65 -0.09
CA PHE A 186 9.80 19.15 0.08
C PHE A 186 9.36 19.95 -1.13
N SER A 187 8.15 19.67 -1.62
CA SER A 187 7.52 20.38 -2.74
C SER A 187 6.06 20.70 -2.41
N ASN A 188 5.64 21.93 -2.71
CA ASN A 188 4.24 22.35 -2.67
C ASN A 188 3.74 22.67 -4.08
N LEU A 189 2.72 21.96 -4.54
CA LEU A 189 2.16 22.08 -5.89
C LEU A 189 0.70 22.52 -5.80
N ILE A 190 0.44 23.82 -6.03
CA ILE A 190 -0.90 24.35 -6.18
C ILE A 190 -1.29 24.17 -7.65
N GLN A 191 -2.25 23.27 -7.93
CA GLN A 191 -2.83 23.15 -9.26
C GLN A 191 -3.84 24.29 -9.43
N ARG A 192 -3.41 25.38 -10.06
CA ARG A 192 -4.32 26.45 -10.49
C ARG A 192 -5.17 25.91 -11.65
N PHE A 193 -6.44 25.63 -11.41
CA PHE A 193 -7.45 25.40 -12.44
C PHE A 193 -8.15 26.70 -12.78
#